data_AF-A0A349LL93-F1
#
_entry.id   AF-A0A349LL93-F1
#
_cell.length_a   1.000
_cell.length_b   1.000
_cell.length_c   1.000
_cell.angle_alpha   90.00
_cell.angle_beta   90.00
_cell.angle_gamma   90.00
#
_symmetry.space_group_name_H-M   'P 1'
#
loop_
_entity.id
_entity.type
_entity.pdbx_description
1 polymer ?
#
loop_
_entity_poly.entity_id
_entity_poly.type
_entity_poly.pdbx_seq_one_letter_code
_entity_poly.pdbx_strand_id
1 'polypeptide(L)' 'MHSHIINPFAQHPSKVHKDVSGSFSIIATKCVYADALTKVLVLSNDEHHPYFSHFGAQSLRITI' A
#
# COMPACT_ATOMS: atom_id res chain seq x y z
N MET A 1 -12.02 -12.59 1.29
CA MET A 1 -12.57 -11.44 2.05
C MET A 1 -12.36 -10.22 1.19
N HIS A 2 -13.42 -9.43 0.93
CA HIS A 2 -13.29 -8.21 0.13
C HIS A 2 -12.64 -7.09 0.94
N SER A 3 -11.57 -6.51 0.42
CA SER A 3 -10.95 -5.32 1.00
C SER A 3 -11.72 -4.04 0.64
N HIS A 4 -11.61 -3.02 1.49
CA HIS A 4 -12.07 -1.66 1.19
C HIS A 4 -11.04 -0.83 0.38
N ILE A 5 -9.88 -1.42 0.05
CA ILE A 5 -8.89 -0.77 -0.82
C ILE A 5 -9.33 -0.87 -2.28
N ILE A 6 -9.50 0.29 -2.90
CA ILE A 6 -9.90 0.44 -4.31
C ILE A 6 -8.63 0.60 -5.16
N ASN A 7 -8.51 -0.20 -6.23
CA ASN A 7 -7.52 0.02 -7.27
C ASN A 7 -8.02 1.06 -8.28
N PRO A 8 -7.50 2.30 -8.27
CA PRO A 8 -7.97 3.35 -9.17
C PRO A 8 -7.62 3.10 -10.64
N PHE A 9 -6.71 2.16 -10.92
CA PHE A 9 -6.30 1.79 -12.28
C PHE A 9 -7.03 0.56 -12.83
N ALA A 10 -8.05 0.05 -12.11
CA ALA A 10 -8.82 -1.10 -12.55
C ALA A 10 -9.61 -0.78 -13.83
N GLN A 11 -9.34 -1.55 -14.90
CA GLN A 11 -10.07 -1.44 -16.17
C GLN A 11 -11.38 -2.23 -16.19
N HIS A 12 -11.59 -3.11 -15.20
CA HIS A 12 -12.79 -3.93 -15.09
C HIS A 12 -13.38 -3.86 -13.67
N PRO A 13 -14.71 -3.84 -13.51
CA PRO A 13 -15.39 -3.78 -12.22
C PRO A 13 -14.94 -4.89 -11.24
N SER A 14 -14.65 -6.08 -11.76
CA SER A 14 -14.18 -7.22 -10.96
C SER A 14 -12.79 -7.01 -10.34
N LYS A 15 -12.01 -6.02 -10.81
CA LYS A 15 -10.66 -5.70 -10.31
C LYS A 15 -10.61 -4.42 -9.46
N VAL A 16 -11.76 -3.78 -9.22
CA VAL A 16 -11.86 -2.53 -8.46
C VAL A 16 -11.46 -2.76 -7.00
N HIS A 17 -11.95 -3.84 -6.40
CA HIS A 17 -11.54 -4.25 -5.06
C HIS A 17 -10.28 -5.10 -5.17
N LYS A 18 -9.20 -4.66 -4.51
CA LYS A 18 -7.98 -5.46 -4.44
C LYS A 18 -8.12 -6.50 -3.34
N ASP A 19 -7.86 -7.77 -3.64
CA ASP A 19 -7.68 -8.78 -2.59
C ASP A 19 -6.39 -8.47 -1.84
N VAL A 20 -6.52 -8.18 -0.55
CA VAL A 20 -5.40 -7.84 0.32
C VAL A 20 -5.16 -9.04 1.23
N SER A 21 -3.94 -9.59 1.17
CA SER A 21 -3.49 -10.65 2.07
C SER A 21 -2.41 -10.10 2.98
N GLY A 22 -2.63 -10.22 4.29
CA GLY A 22 -1.71 -9.72 5.31
C GLY A 22 -1.89 -8.25 5.68
N SER A 23 -0.99 -7.78 6.53
CA SER A 23 -0.94 -6.42 7.05
C SER A 23 0.29 -5.69 6.53
N PHE A 24 0.12 -4.40 6.23
CA PHE A 24 1.14 -3.56 5.63
C PHE A 24 1.35 -2.32 6.49
N SER A 25 2.61 -1.97 6.74
CA SER A 25 2.98 -0.82 7.57
C SER A 25 4.03 0.04 6.85
N ILE A 26 3.93 1.35 7.04
CA ILE A 26 4.93 2.34 6.63
C ILE A 26 5.38 3.14 7.85
N ILE A 27 6.69 3.26 8.03
CA ILE A 27 7.30 4.19 8.98
C ILE A 27 7.71 5.43 8.20
N ALA A 28 7.28 6.61 8.65
CA ALA A 28 7.63 7.89 8.03
C ALA A 28 7.66 9.01 9.07
N THR A 29 8.38 10.09 8.77
CA THR A 29 8.49 11.27 9.66
C THR A 29 7.20 12.07 9.77
N LYS A 30 6.23 11.87 8.86
CA LYS A 30 4.90 12.50 8.90
C LYS A 30 3.80 11.46 8.73
N CYS A 31 2.76 11.56 9.57
CA CYS A 31 1.61 10.65 9.54
C CYS A 31 0.91 10.65 8.17
N VAL A 32 0.78 11.80 7.52
CA VAL A 32 0.17 11.89 6.18
C VAL A 32 0.92 11.07 5.13
N TYR A 33 2.25 10.97 5.23
CA TYR A 33 3.04 10.12 4.34
C TYR A 33 2.84 8.65 4.69
N ALA A 34 2.85 8.29 5.98
CA ALA A 34 2.60 6.91 6.40
C ALA A 34 1.22 6.41 5.93
N ASP A 35 0.17 7.21 6.09
CA ASP A 35 -1.19 6.86 5.67
C ASP A 35 -1.33 6.72 4.14
N ALA A 36 -0.80 7.66 3.38
CA ALA A 36 -0.87 7.63 1.93
C ALA A 36 -0.02 6.50 1.34
N LEU A 37 1.23 6.36 1.80
CA LEU A 37 2.18 5.37 1.27
C LEU A 37 1.79 3.95 1.67
N THR A 38 1.07 3.73 2.77
CA THR A 38 0.55 2.40 3.10
C THR A 38 -0.43 1.93 2.01
N LYS A 39 -1.28 2.82 1.49
CA LYS A 39 -2.19 2.47 0.38
C LYS A 39 -1.42 2.19 -0.90
N VAL A 40 -0.34 2.95 -1.18
CA VAL A 40 0.56 2.69 -2.31
C VAL A 40 1.21 1.31 -2.17
N LEU A 41 1.72 0.95 -0.99
CA LEU A 41 2.31 -0.36 -0.71
C LEU A 41 1.29 -1.48 -0.93
N VAL A 42 0.07 -1.33 -0.39
CA VAL A 42 -1.01 -2.32 -0.57
C VAL A 42 -1.35 -2.48 -2.05
N LEU A 43 -1.44 -1.39 -2.84
CA LEU A 43 -1.84 -1.42 -4.25
C LEU A 43 -0.73 -1.90 -5.19
N SER A 44 0.53 -1.52 -4.95
CA SER A 44 1.68 -1.95 -5.75
C SER A 44 2.19 -3.34 -5.37
N ASN A 45 2.05 -3.73 -4.10
CA ASN A 45 2.75 -4.86 -3.48
C ASN A 45 4.28 -4.80 -3.67
N ASP A 46 4.82 -3.59 -3.78
CA ASP A 46 6.25 -3.33 -3.94
C ASP A 46 6.79 -2.65 -2.66
N GLU A 47 7.56 -3.40 -1.89
CA GLU A 47 8.20 -2.92 -0.66
C GLU A 47 9.35 -1.93 -0.92
N HIS A 48 9.88 -1.88 -2.15
CA HIS A 48 10.98 -1.01 -2.53
C HIS A 48 10.54 0.12 -3.46
N HIS A 49 9.25 0.44 -3.45
CA HIS A 49 8.68 1.46 -4.31
C HIS A 49 9.45 2.78 -4.20
N PRO A 50 9.88 3.40 -5.31
CA PRO A 50 10.84 4.52 -5.31
C PRO A 50 10.33 5.75 -4.56
N TYR A 51 9.02 5.89 -4.38
CA TYR A 51 8.47 6.99 -3.59
C TYR A 51 8.68 6.84 -2.08
N PHE A 52 8.98 5.65 -1.57
CA PHE A 52 9.30 5.49 -0.15
C PHE A 52 10.60 6.21 0.18
N SER A 53 11.66 6.01 -0.60
CA SER A 53 12.92 6.75 -0.41
C SER A 53 12.75 8.25 -0.65
N HIS A 54 11.96 8.65 -1.66
CA HIS A 54 11.66 10.06 -1.94
C HIS A 54 11.04 10.79 -0.74
N PHE A 55 10.14 10.13 0.00
CA PHE A 55 9.48 10.70 1.18
C PHE A 55 10.17 10.35 2.51
N GLY A 56 11.35 9.72 2.48
CA GLY A 56 12.06 9.29 3.69
C GLY A 56 11.24 8.29 4.52
N ALA A 57 10.54 7.39 3.85
CA ALA A 57 9.68 6.37 4.43
C ALA A 57 10.25 4.97 4.22
N GLN A 58 9.89 4.04 5.11
CA GLN A 58 10.31 2.65 5.07
C GLN A 58 9.09 1.74 5.20
N SER A 59 8.98 0.73 4.33
CA SER A 59 7.97 -0.32 4.47
C SER A 59 8.39 -1.36 5.50
N LEU A 60 7.40 -1.87 6.22
CA LEU A 60 7.53 -3.03 7.10
C LEU A 60 6.40 -4.01 6.77
N ARG A 61 6.75 -5.23 6.36
CA ARG A 61 5.81 -6.33 6.21
C ARG A 61 6.19 -7.44 7.17
N ILE A 62 5.27 -7.81 8.04
CA ILE A 62 5.44 -8.94 8.96
C ILE A 62 4.69 -10.11 8.33
N THR A 63 5.44 -11.11 7.88
CA THR A 63 4.90 -12.40 7.44
C THR A 63 4.92 -13.36 8.62
N ILE A 64 3.85 -14.16 8.77
CA ILE A 64 3.74 -15.24 9.74
C ILE A 64 4.24 -16.53 9.09
#